data_AF-A0A4U6P4M9-F1
#
_entry.id   AF-A0A4U6P4M9-F1
#
_cell.length_a   1.000
_cell.length_b   1.000
_cell.length_c   1.000
_cell.angle_alpha   90.00
_cell.angle_beta   90.00
_cell.angle_gamma   90.00
#
_symmetry.space_group_name_H-M   'P 1'
#
loop_
_entity.id
_entity.type
_entity.pdbx_description
1 polymer ?
#
loop_
_entity_poly.entity_id
_entity_poly.type
_entity_poly.pdbx_seq_one_letter_code
_entity_poly.pdbx_strand_id
1 'polypeptide(L)'
;MNKTDMVDAFVMPNLPWIIGGGLLIGAMAIGGWIFTTWLRVRNGYPLENSWGKAVYPQKNEELVERIKLISQENAQLRAEIGSMKDRLAVVERIVTDESHQLNREIERLRGPAN
;
A
#
# COMPACT_ATOMS: atom_id res chain seq x y z
N MET A 1 -58.79 -18.57 -31.09
CA MET A 1 -57.75 -19.39 -30.43
C MET A 1 -57.58 -18.86 -29.03
N ASN A 2 -58.06 -19.58 -28.02
CA ASN A 2 -57.98 -19.10 -26.63
C ASN A 2 -56.53 -19.25 -26.14
N LYS A 3 -56.09 -18.40 -25.20
CA LYS A 3 -54.69 -18.45 -24.69
C LYS A 3 -54.33 -19.82 -24.11
N THR A 4 -55.31 -20.55 -23.60
CA THR A 4 -55.18 -21.91 -23.06
C THR A 4 -54.73 -22.91 -24.13
N ASP A 5 -55.30 -22.83 -25.34
CA ASP A 5 -55.03 -23.80 -26.41
C ASP A 5 -53.58 -23.72 -26.91
N MET A 6 -53.00 -22.51 -26.88
CA MET A 6 -51.61 -22.26 -27.27
C MET A 6 -50.62 -22.72 -26.20
N VAL A 7 -50.97 -22.61 -24.92
CA VAL A 7 -50.14 -23.07 -23.80
C VAL A 7 -50.12 -24.61 -23.77
N ASP A 8 -51.27 -25.26 -23.93
CA ASP A 8 -51.35 -26.72 -23.89
C ASP A 8 -50.72 -27.39 -25.12
N ALA A 9 -50.82 -26.77 -26.31
CA ALA A 9 -50.26 -27.33 -27.54
C ALA A 9 -48.75 -27.09 -27.71
N PHE A 10 -48.22 -25.97 -27.21
CA PHE A 10 -46.82 -25.58 -27.47
C PHE A 10 -45.96 -25.55 -26.20
N VAL A 11 -46.48 -25.05 -25.08
CA VAL A 11 -45.68 -24.85 -23.86
C VAL A 11 -45.61 -26.15 -23.05
N MET A 12 -46.70 -26.89 -22.90
CA MET A 12 -46.75 -28.12 -22.10
C MET A 12 -45.83 -29.25 -22.62
N PRO A 13 -45.78 -29.55 -23.94
CA PRO A 13 -44.92 -30.59 -24.48
C PRO A 13 -43.44 -30.21 -24.46
N ASN A 14 -43.13 -28.92 -24.63
CA ASN A 14 -41.76 -28.41 -24.69
C ASN A 14 -41.21 -27.94 -23.34
N LEU A 15 -42.04 -27.97 -22.28
CA LEU A 15 -41.66 -27.56 -20.93
C LEU A 15 -40.35 -28.21 -20.44
N PRO A 16 -40.14 -29.53 -20.61
CA PRO A 16 -38.89 -30.18 -20.17
C PRO A 16 -37.66 -29.66 -20.92
N TRP A 17 -37.81 -29.38 -22.23
CA TRP A 17 -36.73 -28.84 -23.06
C TRP A 17 -36.41 -27.39 -22.73
N ILE A 18 -37.43 -26.58 -22.41
CA ILE A 18 -37.24 -25.18 -21.99
C ILE A 18 -36.52 -25.12 -20.65
N ILE A 19 -36.92 -25.95 -19.69
CA ILE A 19 -36.27 -26.02 -18.37
C ILE A 19 -34.84 -26.55 -18.51
N GLY A 20 -34.63 -27.63 -19.25
CA GLY A 20 -33.31 -28.20 -19.51
C GLY A 20 -32.39 -27.23 -20.25
N GLY A 21 -32.90 -26.54 -21.27
CA GLY A 21 -32.18 -25.52 -22.02
C GLY A 21 -31.79 -24.32 -21.14
N GLY A 22 -32.70 -23.83 -20.31
CA GLY A 22 -32.42 -22.75 -19.36
C GLY A 22 -31.32 -23.13 -18.36
N LEU A 23 -31.36 -24.35 -17.82
CA LEU A 23 -30.37 -24.83 -16.86
C LEU A 23 -28.98 -25.02 -17.51
N LEU A 24 -28.93 -25.54 -18.74
CA LEU A 24 -27.69 -25.67 -19.51
C LEU A 24 -27.04 -24.31 -19.81
N ILE A 25 -27.84 -23.34 -20.26
CA ILE A 25 -27.35 -21.99 -20.56
C ILE A 25 -26.83 -21.31 -19.27
N GLY A 26 -27.55 -21.46 -18.16
CA GLY A 26 -27.11 -20.97 -16.85
C GLY A 26 -25.79 -21.57 -16.40
N ALA A 27 -25.64 -22.90 -16.53
CA ALA A 27 -24.40 -23.59 -16.19
C ALA A 27 -23.22 -23.15 -17.09
N MET A 28 -23.43 -22.99 -18.40
CA MET A 28 -22.40 -22.50 -19.31
C MET A 28 -22.00 -21.05 -19.04
N ALA A 29 -22.94 -20.18 -18.67
CA ALA A 29 -22.65 -18.80 -18.30
C ALA A 29 -21.76 -18.71 -17.05
N ILE A 30 -22.06 -19.51 -16.02
CA ILE A 30 -21.24 -19.58 -14.80
C ILE A 30 -19.86 -20.16 -15.12
N GLY A 31 -19.79 -21.24 -15.91
CA GLY A 31 -18.53 -21.83 -16.35
C GLY A 31 -17.66 -20.86 -17.14
N GLY A 32 -18.25 -20.09 -18.06
CA GLY A 32 -17.56 -19.05 -18.82
C GLY A 32 -17.02 -17.92 -17.94
N TRP A 33 -17.77 -17.50 -16.92
CA TRP A 33 -17.32 -16.47 -15.97
C TRP A 33 -16.15 -16.95 -15.09
N ILE A 34 -16.19 -18.20 -14.61
CA ILE A 34 -15.09 -18.81 -13.86
C ILE A 34 -13.86 -18.96 -14.76
N PHE A 35 -14.04 -19.44 -16.00
CA PHE A 35 -12.94 -19.64 -16.93
C PHE A 35 -12.24 -18.33 -17.30
N THR A 36 -12.99 -17.26 -17.56
CA THR A 36 -12.43 -15.93 -17.84
C THR A 36 -11.71 -15.35 -16.63
N THR A 37 -12.23 -15.57 -15.42
CA THR A 37 -11.58 -15.17 -14.17
C THR A 37 -10.29 -15.96 -13.94
N TRP A 38 -10.30 -17.28 -14.17
CA TRP A 38 -9.12 -18.15 -14.07
C TRP A 38 -8.03 -17.75 -15.07
N LEU A 39 -8.41 -17.47 -16.33
CA LEU A 39 -7.48 -17.03 -17.36
C LEU A 39 -6.86 -15.68 -17.04
N ARG A 40 -7.64 -14.74 -16.47
CA ARG A 40 -7.16 -13.45 -15.97
C ARG A 40 -6.12 -13.62 -14.85
N VAL A 41 -6.41 -14.50 -13.88
CA VAL A 41 -5.51 -14.83 -12.77
C VAL A 41 -4.23 -15.49 -13.26
N ARG A 42 -4.33 -16.47 -14.17
CA ARG A 42 -3.17 -17.20 -14.69
C ARG A 42 -2.28 -16.36 -15.61
N ASN A 43 -2.87 -15.45 -16.38
CA ASN A 43 -2.13 -14.54 -17.27
C ASN A 43 -1.64 -13.27 -16.56
N GLY A 44 -1.80 -13.17 -15.24
CA GLY A 44 -1.20 -12.09 -14.44
C GLY A 44 -1.81 -10.70 -14.68
N TYR A 45 -3.02 -10.63 -15.24
CA TYR A 45 -3.75 -9.36 -15.28
C TYR A 45 -4.14 -8.98 -13.85
N PRO A 46 -3.85 -7.76 -13.40
CA PRO A 46 -4.19 -7.35 -12.05
C PRO A 46 -5.70 -7.48 -11.86
N LEU A 47 -6.10 -8.20 -10.81
CA LEU A 47 -7.48 -8.17 -10.35
C LEU A 47 -7.68 -6.77 -9.78
N GLU A 48 -8.25 -5.87 -10.59
CA GLU A 48 -8.67 -4.56 -10.13
C GLU A 48 -9.65 -4.78 -8.96
N ASN A 49 -9.25 -4.33 -7.77
CA ASN A 49 -10.25 -4.02 -6.75
C ASN A 49 -11.10 -2.85 -7.27
N SER A 50 -12.32 -2.70 -6.77
CA SER A 50 -13.27 -1.64 -7.15
C SER A 50 -12.78 -0.19 -6.90
N TRP A 51 -11.49 0.01 -6.62
CA TRP A 51 -10.82 1.29 -6.41
C TRP A 51 -9.54 1.46 -7.24
N GLY A 52 -9.39 0.72 -8.34
CA GLY A 52 -8.38 1.01 -9.38
C GLY A 52 -6.93 0.82 -8.92
N LYS A 53 -6.68 0.09 -7.83
CA LYS A 53 -5.32 -0.34 -7.49
C LYS A 53 -5.12 -1.77 -7.95
N ALA A 54 -4.24 -1.92 -8.94
CA ALA A 54 -3.75 -3.20 -9.39
C ALA A 54 -3.14 -3.97 -8.20
N VAL A 55 -3.83 -5.01 -7.74
CA VAL A 55 -3.23 -6.00 -6.85
C VAL A 55 -2.32 -6.84 -7.74
N TYR A 56 -1.04 -6.49 -7.78
CA TYR A 56 -0.01 -7.34 -8.35
C TYR A 56 0.43 -8.34 -7.27
N PRO A 57 0.07 -9.64 -7.36
CA PRO A 57 0.69 -10.66 -6.54
C PRO A 57 2.06 -11.02 -7.15
N GLN A 58 3.02 -10.09 -7.15
CA GLN A 58 4.38 -10.39 -7.59
C GLN A 58 5.39 -9.90 -6.55
N LYS A 59 6.11 -10.87 -5.97
CA LYS A 59 7.36 -10.73 -5.19
C LYS A 59 7.28 -10.03 -3.82
N ASN A 60 6.71 -10.72 -2.84
CA ASN A 60 6.92 -10.35 -1.42
C ASN A 60 8.40 -10.45 -1.01
N GLU A 61 9.21 -11.33 -1.61
CA GLU A 61 10.63 -11.51 -1.20
C GLU A 61 11.50 -10.28 -1.54
N GLU A 62 11.42 -9.77 -2.76
CA GLU A 62 12.20 -8.59 -3.20
C GLU A 62 11.77 -7.32 -2.45
N LEU A 63 10.47 -7.17 -2.16
CA LEU A 63 9.96 -6.05 -1.35
C LEU A 63 10.38 -6.18 0.12
N VAL A 64 10.34 -7.38 0.70
CA VAL A 64 10.82 -7.62 2.08
C VAL A 64 12.31 -7.36 2.20
N GLU A 65 13.11 -7.73 1.20
CA GLU A 65 14.54 -7.45 1.15
C GLU A 65 14.83 -5.95 1.03
N ARG A 66 14.11 -5.23 0.18
CA ARG A 66 14.17 -3.76 0.09
C ARG A 66 13.76 -3.08 1.40
N ILE A 67 12.72 -3.57 2.08
CA ILE A 67 12.30 -3.05 3.38
C ILE A 67 13.40 -3.26 4.43
N LYS A 68 14.09 -4.40 4.42
CA LYS A 68 15.24 -4.64 5.31
C LYS A 68 16.39 -3.68 5.03
N LEU A 69 16.75 -3.48 3.75
CA LEU A 69 17.81 -2.54 3.36
C LEU A 69 17.47 -1.10 3.77
N ILE A 70 16.26 -0.62 3.48
CA ILE A 70 15.79 0.72 3.88
C ILE A 70 15.73 0.87 5.41
N SER A 71 15.34 -0.17 6.14
CA SER A 71 15.35 -0.15 7.61
C SER A 71 16.78 -0.03 8.16
N GLN A 72 17.76 -0.64 7.52
CA GLN A 72 19.17 -0.53 7.89
C GLN A 72 19.71 0.87 7.59
N GLU A 73 19.40 1.44 6.42
CA GLU A 73 19.76 2.82 6.07
C GLU A 73 19.17 3.83 7.06
N ASN A 74 17.90 3.65 7.45
CA ASN A 74 17.27 4.51 8.45
C ASN A 74 17.92 4.41 9.84
N ALA A 75 18.39 3.23 10.24
CA ALA A 75 19.11 3.06 11.50
C ALA A 75 20.47 3.76 11.47
N GLN A 76 21.19 3.67 10.34
CA GLN A 76 22.47 4.35 10.13
C GLN A 76 22.31 5.88 10.12
N LEU A 77 21.33 6.40 9.37
CA LEU A 77 21.05 7.83 9.33
C LEU A 77 20.69 8.39 10.71
N ARG A 78 19.93 7.63 11.51
CA ARG A 78 19.59 8.04 12.89
C ARG A 78 20.83 8.07 13.79
N ALA A 79 21.75 7.12 13.64
CA ALA A 79 23.01 7.13 14.38
C ALA A 79 23.90 8.31 13.96
N GLU A 80 24.00 8.58 12.65
CA GLU A 80 24.76 9.72 12.12
C GLU A 80 24.19 11.05 12.62
N ILE A 81 22.87 11.24 12.54
CA ILE A 81 22.18 12.41 13.09
C ILE A 81 22.40 12.53 14.60
N GLY A 82 22.40 11.42 15.34
CA GLY A 82 22.73 11.40 16.77
C GLY A 82 24.13 11.96 17.04
N SER A 83 25.14 11.48 16.32
CA SER A 83 26.52 11.95 16.46
C SER A 83 26.68 13.44 16.10
N MET A 84 25.94 13.92 15.10
CA MET A 84 25.93 15.33 14.73
C MET A 84 25.29 16.17 15.84
N LYS A 85 24.21 15.71 16.46
CA LYS A 85 23.58 16.40 17.60
C LYS A 85 24.50 16.49 18.81
N ASP A 86 25.21 15.43 19.15
CA ASP A 86 26.16 15.44 20.27
C ASP A 86 27.27 16.47 20.06
N ARG A 87 27.78 16.57 18.82
CA ARG A 87 28.76 17.61 18.45
C ARG A 87 28.17 19.00 18.51
N LEU A 88 26.94 19.19 18.05
CA LEU A 88 26.26 20.49 18.14
C LEU A 88 26.07 20.92 19.60
N ALA A 89 25.73 19.99 20.51
CA ALA A 89 25.64 20.30 21.94
C ALA A 89 26.99 20.70 22.55
N VAL A 90 28.09 20.07 22.12
CA VAL A 90 29.45 20.48 22.52
C VAL A 90 29.77 21.88 22.00
N VAL A 91 29.44 22.18 20.74
CA VAL A 91 29.67 23.51 20.15
C VAL A 91 28.83 24.57 20.86
N GLU A 92 27.56 24.29 21.12
CA GLU A 92 26.66 25.17 21.89
C GLU A 92 27.28 25.52 23.25
N ARG A 93 27.74 24.50 23.99
CA ARG A 93 28.41 24.70 25.28
C ARG A 93 29.67 25.57 25.16
N ILE A 94 30.52 25.34 24.15
CA ILE A 94 31.75 26.14 23.96
C ILE A 94 31.38 27.61 23.72
N VAL A 95 30.47 27.87 22.78
CA VAL A 95 30.07 29.24 22.41
C VAL A 95 29.40 29.95 23.61
N THR A 96 28.56 29.25 24.36
CA THR A 96 27.89 29.82 25.53
C THR A 96 28.86 30.03 26.70
N ASP A 97 29.71 29.06 27.04
CA ASP A 97 30.64 29.18 28.16
C ASP A 97 31.75 30.22 27.89
N GLU A 98 32.31 30.25 26.68
CA GLU A 98 33.38 31.17 26.29
C GLU A 98 32.91 32.63 26.30
N SER A 99 31.72 32.91 25.76
CA SER A 99 31.16 34.28 25.77
C SER A 99 30.92 34.80 27.20
N HIS A 100 30.47 33.94 28.11
CA HIS A 100 30.30 34.31 29.52
C HIS A 100 31.65 34.45 30.26
N GLN A 101 32.66 33.65 29.93
CA GLN A 101 34.01 33.79 30.50
C GLN A 101 34.66 35.10 30.06
N LEU A 102 34.64 35.40 28.76
CA LEU A 102 35.21 36.62 28.20
C LEU A 102 34.53 37.87 28.79
N ASN A 103 33.19 37.88 28.89
CA ASN A 103 32.47 39.02 29.46
C ASN A 103 32.83 39.28 30.93
N ARG A 104 33.00 38.21 31.73
CA ARG A 104 33.48 38.32 33.12
C ARG A 104 34.92 38.82 33.20
N GLU A 105 35.76 38.41 32.26
CA GLU A 105 37.17 38.84 32.20
C GLU A 105 37.28 40.31 31.79
N ILE A 106 36.48 40.76 30.82
CA ILE A 106 36.34 42.17 30.44
C ILE A 106 35.90 43.02 31.63
N GLU A 107 34.87 42.60 32.39
CA GLU A 107 34.39 43.37 33.53
C GLU A 107 35.41 43.46 34.66
N ARG A 108 36.26 42.44 34.85
CA ARG A 108 37.41 42.50 35.78
C ARG A 108 38.49 43.47 35.31
N LEU A 109 38.73 43.57 34.00
CA LEU A 109 39.68 44.52 33.42
C LEU A 109 39.15 45.96 33.41
N ARG A 110 37.82 46.15 33.44
CA ARG A 110 37.15 47.45 33.64
C ARG A 110 37.14 47.92 35.10
N GLY A 111 38.09 47.45 35.93
CA GLY A 111 38.26 47.87 37.32
C GLY A 111 38.13 49.39 37.53
N PRO A 112 37.80 49.84 38.75
CA PRO A 112 37.20 51.15 39.02
C PRO A 112 38.00 52.24 38.31
N ALA A 113 37.32 52.93 37.38
CA ALA A 113 37.87 54.10 36.73
C ALA A 113 38.23 55.12 37.81
N ASN A 114 39.53 55.33 38.01
CA ASN A 114 40.06 56.44 38.80
C ASN A 114 39.77 57.77 38.09
#